data_AF-A0AAE4PAS8-F1
#
_entry.id   AF-A0AAE4PAS8-F1
#
_cell.length_a   1.000
_cell.length_b   1.000
_cell.length_c   1.000
_cell.angle_alpha   90.00
_cell.angle_beta   90.00
_cell.angle_gamma   90.00
#
_symmetry.space_group_name_H-M   'P 1'
#
loop_
_entity.id
_entity.type
_entity.pdbx_description
1 polymer ?
#
loop_
_entity_poly.entity_id
_entity_poly.type
_entity_poly.pdbx_seq_one_letter_code
_entity_poly.pdbx_strand_id
1 'polypeptide(L)'
;MIRPISFAIATLTTGCAFVPFTDTQATVASQLRAPRPLLLQTDQGQTCNAVRLDDQTIATAAHCVHDQTGITVFEDGKALFAPDPLEHPGYEISAPDTAARWDLAKLRVPATDASTGVLAARPADPAPVEILALTPEGELQSVPCGFLGRSGALVELSCAVNLGWSGAPIVQNGALVGILSARGQGQTSGVAQMSDATGLSNF
;
A
#
# COMPACT_ATOMS: atom_id res chain seq x y z
N MET A 1 55.69 -69.19 36.83
CA MET A 1 56.06 -68.48 35.60
C MET A 1 54.85 -68.40 34.69
N ILE A 2 54.08 -67.31 34.78
CA ILE A 2 53.03 -66.94 33.81
C ILE A 2 53.05 -65.40 33.74
N ARG A 3 53.51 -64.85 32.62
CA ARG A 3 53.07 -63.57 32.04
C ARG A 3 52.07 -63.94 30.93
N PRO A 4 51.13 -63.11 30.44
CA PRO A 4 51.04 -61.62 30.46
C PRO A 4 49.59 -61.15 30.82
N ILE A 5 49.11 -59.90 30.73
CA ILE A 5 48.78 -59.11 29.52
C ILE A 5 48.56 -57.66 30.00
N SER A 6 49.35 -56.73 29.48
CA SER A 6 49.10 -55.30 29.60
C SER A 6 48.05 -54.91 28.55
N PHE A 7 46.85 -54.51 29.00
CA PHE A 7 45.86 -53.86 28.15
C PHE A 7 46.24 -52.38 28.02
N ALA A 8 46.63 -51.98 26.81
CA ALA A 8 46.69 -50.58 26.42
C ALA A 8 45.25 -50.13 26.10
N ILE A 9 44.70 -49.25 26.93
CA ILE A 9 43.42 -48.57 26.66
C ILE A 9 43.73 -47.37 25.77
N ALA A 10 43.37 -47.47 24.49
CA ALA A 10 43.34 -46.34 23.58
C ALA A 10 42.07 -45.52 23.84
N THR A 11 42.21 -44.40 24.54
CA THR A 11 41.16 -43.38 24.66
C THR A 11 41.03 -42.63 23.34
N LEU A 12 40.00 -42.98 22.55
CA LEU A 12 39.49 -42.16 21.46
C LEU A 12 38.82 -40.92 22.06
N THR A 13 39.57 -39.81 22.15
CA THR A 13 38.97 -38.50 22.40
C THR A 13 38.32 -38.03 21.10
N THR A 14 37.04 -38.32 20.94
CA THR A 14 36.20 -37.69 19.92
C THR A 14 36.11 -36.20 20.27
N GLY A 15 36.95 -35.39 19.64
CA GLY A 15 36.89 -33.94 19.76
C GLY A 15 35.60 -33.44 19.12
N CYS A 16 34.62 -33.07 19.94
CA CYS A 16 33.56 -32.16 19.51
C CYS A 16 34.22 -30.81 19.28
N ALA A 17 34.64 -30.54 18.04
CA ALA A 17 34.93 -29.19 17.60
C ALA A 17 33.64 -28.39 17.72
N PHE A 18 33.52 -27.62 18.79
CA PHE A 18 32.54 -26.54 18.90
C PHE A 18 32.90 -25.53 17.81
N VAL A 19 32.21 -25.63 16.68
CA VAL A 19 32.18 -24.55 15.70
C VAL A 19 31.30 -23.47 16.34
N PRO A 20 31.84 -22.28 16.68
CA PRO A 20 30.98 -21.18 17.05
C PRO A 20 30.13 -20.88 15.83
N PHE A 21 28.84 -21.19 15.90
CA PHE A 21 27.85 -20.60 15.01
C PHE A 21 27.89 -19.09 15.31
N THR A 22 28.71 -18.37 14.55
CA THR A 22 28.49 -16.95 14.35
C THR A 22 27.15 -16.83 13.65
N ASP A 23 26.13 -16.59 14.46
CA ASP A 23 24.76 -16.29 14.04
C ASP A 23 24.78 -14.91 13.37
N THR A 24 25.37 -14.86 12.18
CA THR A 24 25.34 -13.70 11.28
C THR A 24 24.23 -13.95 10.26
N GLN A 25 23.03 -14.23 10.77
CA GLN A 25 21.79 -13.92 10.07
C GLN A 25 21.00 -12.97 10.95
N ALA A 26 21.53 -11.75 11.09
CA ALA A 26 20.64 -10.60 11.11
C ALA A 26 19.95 -10.57 9.74
N THR A 27 18.89 -11.35 9.59
CA THR A 27 17.84 -11.10 8.62
C THR A 27 17.29 -9.73 8.97
N VAL A 28 17.91 -8.69 8.41
CA VAL A 28 17.24 -7.41 8.20
C VAL A 28 16.14 -7.73 7.21
N ALA A 29 15.01 -8.23 7.73
CA ALA A 29 13.76 -8.10 7.03
C ALA A 29 13.64 -6.59 6.81
N SER A 30 13.92 -6.14 5.59
CA SER A 30 13.59 -4.81 5.15
C SER A 30 12.07 -4.71 5.29
N GLN A 31 11.59 -4.29 6.46
CA GLN A 31 10.19 -3.98 6.66
C GLN A 31 9.85 -2.94 5.60
N LEU A 32 9.02 -3.34 4.63
CA LEU A 32 8.52 -2.43 3.61
C LEU A 32 7.92 -1.25 4.35
N ARG A 33 8.39 -0.05 4.04
CA ARG A 33 7.84 1.15 4.64
C ARG A 33 6.54 1.46 3.92
N ALA A 34 5.45 1.53 4.68
CA ALA A 34 4.17 1.95 4.13
C ALA A 34 4.30 3.31 3.43
N PRO A 35 3.66 3.50 2.26
CA PRO A 35 3.59 4.80 1.63
C PRO A 35 2.98 5.84 2.58
N ARG A 36 3.44 7.08 2.47
CA ARG A 36 2.79 8.21 3.13
C ARG A 36 1.62 8.68 2.27
N PRO A 37 0.41 8.88 2.84
CA PRO A 37 -0.66 9.54 2.12
C PRO A 37 -0.33 11.02 1.88
N LEU A 38 -0.85 11.54 0.79
CA LEU A 38 -0.76 12.93 0.36
C LEU A 38 -2.15 13.52 0.29
N LEU A 39 -2.28 14.84 0.41
CA LEU A 39 -3.54 15.54 0.12
C LEU A 39 -3.53 16.04 -1.31
N LEU A 40 -4.69 16.06 -1.93
CA LEU A 40 -4.92 16.75 -3.19
C LEU A 40 -6.15 17.65 -3.08
N GLN A 41 -6.12 18.75 -3.82
CA GLN A 41 -7.20 19.70 -3.91
C GLN A 41 -7.48 20.03 -5.38
N THR A 42 -8.76 19.95 -5.75
CA THR A 42 -9.25 20.36 -7.07
C THR A 42 -9.42 21.88 -7.14
N ASP A 43 -9.62 22.41 -8.34
CA ASP A 43 -9.92 23.85 -8.53
C ASP A 43 -11.24 24.27 -7.86
N GLN A 44 -12.18 23.35 -7.71
CA GLN A 44 -13.46 23.49 -7.01
C GLN A 44 -13.34 23.33 -5.48
N GLY A 45 -12.13 23.10 -4.97
CA GLY A 45 -11.86 22.97 -3.53
C GLY A 45 -12.20 21.60 -2.94
N GLN A 46 -12.56 20.61 -3.75
CA GLN A 46 -12.72 19.23 -3.27
C GLN A 46 -11.37 18.70 -2.81
N THR A 47 -11.35 18.08 -1.63
CA THR A 47 -10.16 17.45 -1.07
C THR A 47 -10.26 15.94 -1.19
N CYS A 48 -9.18 15.32 -1.65
CA CYS A 48 -9.01 13.87 -1.63
C CYS A 48 -7.60 13.52 -1.12
N ASN A 49 -7.32 12.22 -1.07
CA ASN A 49 -6.02 11.65 -0.76
C ASN A 49 -5.31 11.11 -2.00
N ALA A 50 -4.00 10.96 -1.89
CA ALA A 50 -3.15 10.43 -2.94
C ALA A 50 -1.98 9.63 -2.33
N VAL A 51 -1.21 8.97 -3.20
CA VAL A 51 0.02 8.28 -2.80
C VAL A 51 1.08 8.38 -3.89
N ARG A 52 2.33 8.61 -3.47
CA ARG A 52 3.48 8.60 -4.37
C ARG A 52 3.87 7.18 -4.79
N LEU A 53 3.94 6.96 -6.11
CA LEU A 53 4.36 5.69 -6.71
C LEU A 53 5.86 5.68 -7.02
N ASP A 54 6.36 6.79 -7.55
CA ASP A 54 7.77 7.00 -7.88
C ASP A 54 8.16 8.49 -7.69
N ASP A 55 9.34 8.88 -8.14
CA ASP A 55 9.85 10.23 -7.96
C ASP A 55 9.00 11.29 -8.69
N GLN A 56 8.24 10.93 -9.73
CA GLN A 56 7.45 11.88 -10.54
C GLN A 56 5.96 11.55 -10.64
N THR A 57 5.52 10.42 -10.09
CA THR A 57 4.17 9.90 -10.27
C THR A 57 3.45 9.71 -8.95
N ILE A 58 2.22 10.20 -8.90
CA ILE A 58 1.28 10.01 -7.79
C ILE A 58 0.04 9.29 -8.32
N ALA A 59 -0.55 8.43 -7.48
CA ALA A 59 -1.84 7.81 -7.72
C ALA A 59 -2.93 8.37 -6.81
N THR A 60 -4.16 8.36 -7.30
CA THR A 60 -5.37 8.71 -6.55
C THR A 60 -6.59 8.01 -7.18
N ALA A 61 -7.78 8.30 -6.67
CA ALA A 61 -9.05 7.89 -7.27
C ALA A 61 -9.38 8.74 -8.50
N ALA A 62 -9.90 8.12 -9.56
CA ALA A 62 -10.26 8.80 -10.80
C ALA A 62 -11.37 9.85 -10.59
N HIS A 63 -12.38 9.55 -9.76
CA HIS A 63 -13.46 10.51 -9.47
C HIS A 63 -12.97 11.79 -8.78
N CYS A 64 -11.78 11.80 -8.17
CA CYS A 64 -11.18 12.99 -7.59
C CYS A 64 -10.56 13.93 -8.64
N VAL A 65 -10.28 13.41 -9.84
CA VAL A 65 -9.60 14.14 -10.92
C VAL A 65 -10.44 14.23 -12.18
N HIS A 66 -11.65 13.64 -12.17
CA HIS A 66 -12.56 13.66 -13.29
C HIS A 66 -12.96 15.08 -13.67
N ASP A 67 -12.88 15.37 -14.97
CA ASP A 67 -13.10 16.70 -15.57
C ASP A 67 -12.18 17.81 -15.01
N GLN A 68 -11.08 17.44 -14.34
CA GLN A 68 -10.11 18.40 -13.83
C GLN A 68 -9.01 18.66 -14.85
N THR A 69 -8.63 19.93 -15.03
CA THR A 69 -7.50 20.31 -15.90
C THR A 69 -6.18 20.40 -15.15
N GLY A 70 -6.23 20.38 -13.82
CA GLY A 70 -5.05 20.35 -12.97
C GLY A 70 -5.42 20.13 -11.51
N ILE A 71 -4.48 19.55 -10.76
CA ILE A 71 -4.64 19.20 -9.36
C ILE A 71 -3.51 19.85 -8.56
N THR A 72 -3.84 20.40 -7.39
CA THR A 72 -2.82 20.79 -6.41
C THR A 72 -2.59 19.65 -5.45
N VAL A 73 -1.36 19.17 -5.36
CA VAL A 73 -0.92 18.14 -4.42
C VAL A 73 -0.17 18.79 -3.27
N PHE A 74 -0.49 18.43 -2.04
CA PHE A 74 0.23 18.88 -0.85
C PHE A 74 1.13 17.76 -0.32
N GLU A 75 2.44 18.00 -0.37
CA GLU A 75 3.48 17.06 0.05
C GLU A 75 4.54 17.79 0.88
N ASP A 76 4.78 17.33 2.12
CA ASP A 76 5.79 17.89 3.03
C ASP A 76 5.75 19.43 3.15
N GLY A 77 4.53 19.97 3.26
CA GLY A 77 4.28 21.41 3.39
C GLY A 77 4.42 22.21 2.09
N LYS A 78 4.63 21.56 0.95
CA LYS A 78 4.70 22.18 -0.38
C LYS A 78 3.44 21.91 -1.17
N ALA A 79 3.02 22.90 -1.96
CA ALA A 79 2.00 22.73 -2.99
C ALA A 79 2.70 22.44 -4.33
N LEU A 80 2.38 21.29 -4.94
CA LEU A 80 2.87 20.84 -6.23
C LEU A 80 1.71 20.86 -7.21
N PHE A 81 1.89 21.49 -8.36
CA PHE A 81 0.87 21.45 -9.41
C PHE A 81 1.07 20.23 -10.31
N ALA A 82 0.01 19.47 -10.50
CA ALA A 82 -0.07 18.33 -11.40
C ALA A 82 -1.01 18.66 -12.57
N PRO A 83 -0.48 19.01 -13.77
CA PRO A 83 -1.31 19.18 -14.95
C PRO A 83 -1.76 17.83 -15.51
N ASP A 84 -2.82 17.85 -16.32
CA ASP A 84 -3.24 16.74 -17.19
C ASP A 84 -3.37 15.40 -16.44
N PRO A 85 -4.28 15.31 -15.45
CA PRO A 85 -4.54 14.05 -14.76
C PRO A 85 -4.90 12.94 -15.75
N LEU A 86 -4.35 11.76 -15.53
CA LEU A 86 -4.60 10.59 -16.36
C LEU A 86 -5.51 9.61 -15.62
N GLU A 87 -6.76 9.52 -16.03
CA GLU A 87 -7.71 8.53 -15.53
C GLU A 87 -7.45 7.15 -16.14
N HIS A 88 -7.73 6.09 -15.39
CA HIS A 88 -7.69 4.73 -15.94
C HIS A 88 -8.72 4.61 -17.09
N PRO A 89 -8.36 4.07 -18.27
CA PRO A 89 -9.24 4.09 -19.45
C PRO A 89 -10.54 3.30 -19.30
N GLY A 90 -10.59 2.39 -18.33
CA GLY A 90 -11.82 1.66 -17.94
C GLY A 90 -12.71 2.39 -16.92
N TYR A 91 -12.31 3.58 -16.45
CA TYR A 91 -13.11 4.37 -15.53
C TYR A 91 -14.29 5.02 -16.26
N GLU A 92 -15.50 4.75 -15.80
CA GLU A 92 -16.73 5.32 -16.34
C GLU A 92 -17.65 5.76 -15.19
N ILE A 93 -17.77 7.07 -14.99
CA ILE A 93 -18.58 7.64 -13.90
C ILE A 93 -20.07 7.30 -14.04
N SER A 94 -20.56 7.08 -15.26
CA SER A 94 -21.94 6.70 -15.57
C SER A 94 -22.27 5.23 -15.26
N ALA A 95 -21.26 4.42 -14.92
CA ALA A 95 -21.40 3.01 -14.59
C ALA A 95 -20.96 2.74 -13.13
N PRO A 96 -21.72 3.22 -12.13
CA PRO A 96 -21.30 3.24 -10.72
C PRO A 96 -21.01 1.85 -10.13
N ASP A 97 -21.64 0.79 -10.65
CA ASP A 97 -21.42 -0.60 -10.21
C ASP A 97 -20.03 -1.12 -10.59
N THR A 98 -19.41 -0.52 -11.61
CA THR A 98 -18.07 -0.85 -12.09
C THR A 98 -17.06 0.25 -11.85
N ALA A 99 -17.51 1.48 -11.56
CA ALA A 99 -16.64 2.64 -11.36
C ALA A 99 -15.58 2.35 -10.31
N ALA A 100 -15.96 1.80 -9.15
CA ALA A 100 -15.04 1.52 -8.05
C ALA A 100 -13.94 0.50 -8.37
N ARG A 101 -14.09 -0.31 -9.43
CA ARG A 101 -13.06 -1.24 -9.91
C ARG A 101 -11.92 -0.52 -10.62
N TRP A 102 -12.25 0.55 -11.33
CA TRP A 102 -11.35 1.28 -12.22
C TRP A 102 -11.14 2.72 -11.75
N ASP A 103 -11.52 3.03 -10.52
CA ASP A 103 -11.43 4.36 -9.93
C ASP A 103 -9.98 4.64 -9.51
N LEU A 104 -9.12 4.74 -10.51
CA LEU A 104 -7.69 4.94 -10.42
C LEU A 104 -7.29 6.03 -11.39
N ALA A 105 -6.43 6.93 -10.92
CA ALA A 105 -5.79 7.92 -11.77
C ALA A 105 -4.32 8.10 -11.40
N LYS A 106 -3.56 8.64 -12.35
CA LYS A 106 -2.18 9.06 -12.19
C LYS A 106 -2.03 10.55 -12.41
N LEU A 107 -1.12 11.13 -11.64
CA LEU A 107 -0.74 12.53 -11.70
C LEU A 107 0.77 12.61 -11.90
N ARG A 108 1.21 13.45 -12.83
CA ARG A 108 2.63 13.80 -12.95
C ARG A 108 2.92 15.02 -12.08
N VAL A 109 3.90 14.91 -11.22
CA VAL A 109 4.38 15.99 -10.34
C VAL A 109 5.87 16.21 -10.52
N PRO A 110 6.42 17.36 -10.09
CA PRO A 110 7.86 17.56 -10.04
C PRO A 110 8.57 16.44 -9.27
N ALA A 111 9.79 16.11 -9.71
CA ALA A 111 10.60 15.08 -9.08
C ALA A 111 10.91 15.43 -7.62
N THR A 112 10.79 14.46 -6.71
CA THR A 112 11.19 14.61 -5.30
C THR A 112 11.90 13.36 -4.79
N ASP A 113 12.76 13.52 -3.79
CA ASP A 113 13.38 12.41 -3.05
C ASP A 113 12.43 11.81 -1.99
N ALA A 114 11.12 12.08 -2.10
CA ALA A 114 10.14 11.60 -1.12
C ALA A 114 10.03 10.07 -1.16
N SER A 115 9.76 9.48 0.00
CA SER A 115 9.65 8.02 0.13
C SER A 115 8.52 7.49 -0.74
N THR A 116 8.85 6.55 -1.62
CA THR A 116 7.90 5.84 -2.48
C THR A 116 7.33 4.63 -1.75
N GLY A 117 6.05 4.32 -1.99
CA GLY A 117 5.49 3.05 -1.55
C GLY A 117 5.96 1.92 -2.47
N VAL A 118 6.26 0.76 -1.90
CA VAL A 118 6.42 -0.44 -2.72
C VAL A 118 5.05 -0.91 -3.16
N LEU A 119 4.80 -0.92 -4.47
CA LEU A 119 3.61 -1.51 -5.07
C LEU A 119 3.64 -3.03 -4.84
N ALA A 120 2.65 -3.56 -4.14
CA ALA A 120 2.51 -5.00 -3.94
C ALA A 120 1.82 -5.68 -5.14
N ALA A 121 2.20 -6.94 -5.35
CA ALA A 121 1.51 -7.85 -6.25
C ALA A 121 0.20 -8.31 -5.61
N ARG A 122 -0.82 -7.44 -5.65
CA ARG A 122 -2.20 -7.66 -5.14
C ARG A 122 -2.30 -7.86 -3.62
N PRO A 123 -3.44 -7.51 -2.99
CA PRO A 123 -3.71 -7.88 -1.61
C PRO A 123 -3.82 -9.40 -1.47
N ALA A 124 -3.20 -9.96 -0.42
CA ALA A 124 -3.40 -11.34 -0.01
C ALA A 124 -4.81 -11.52 0.56
N ASP A 125 -5.49 -12.60 0.15
CA ASP A 125 -6.86 -12.95 0.53
C ASP A 125 -6.88 -14.29 1.29
N PRO A 126 -7.50 -14.38 2.48
CA PRO A 126 -8.05 -13.31 3.30
C PRO A 126 -7.01 -12.80 4.31
N ALA A 127 -6.60 -11.53 4.20
CA ALA A 127 -5.77 -10.88 5.21
C ALA A 127 -6.21 -9.43 5.45
N PRO A 128 -6.09 -8.92 6.70
CA PRO A 128 -6.45 -7.55 7.00
C PRO A 128 -5.59 -6.57 6.20
N VAL A 129 -6.17 -5.39 5.96
CA VAL A 129 -5.50 -4.25 5.31
C VAL A 129 -5.68 -3.02 6.19
N GLU A 130 -4.93 -1.97 5.88
CA GLU A 130 -5.01 -0.70 6.58
C GLU A 130 -5.18 0.44 5.58
N ILE A 131 -6.10 1.36 5.86
CA ILE A 131 -6.25 2.61 5.11
C ILE A 131 -5.40 3.66 5.81
N LEU A 132 -4.52 4.32 5.07
CA LEU A 132 -3.77 5.49 5.52
C LEU A 132 -4.32 6.72 4.84
N ALA A 133 -4.94 7.63 5.57
CA ALA A 133 -5.57 8.83 5.02
C ALA A 133 -5.17 10.08 5.80
N LEU A 134 -5.07 11.20 5.11
CA LEU A 134 -5.01 12.53 5.69
C LEU A 134 -6.43 13.12 5.75
N THR A 135 -6.76 13.75 6.88
CA THR A 135 -7.93 14.65 6.96
C THR A 135 -7.68 15.91 6.13
N PRO A 136 -8.71 16.71 5.80
CA PRO A 136 -8.50 18.01 5.15
C PRO A 136 -7.53 18.95 5.88
N GLU A 137 -7.41 18.81 7.20
CA GLU A 137 -6.47 19.55 8.04
C GLU A 137 -5.04 18.98 8.02
N GLY A 138 -4.82 17.86 7.33
CA GLY A 138 -3.52 17.20 7.22
C GLY A 138 -3.19 16.23 8.36
N GLU A 139 -4.17 15.84 9.17
CA GLU A 139 -3.97 14.85 10.24
C GLU A 139 -3.95 13.43 9.66
N LEU A 140 -2.92 12.65 9.98
CA LEU A 140 -2.84 11.24 9.59
C LEU A 140 -3.79 10.38 10.42
N GLN A 141 -4.67 9.66 9.74
CA GLN A 141 -5.52 8.63 10.29
C GLN A 141 -5.18 7.27 9.68
N SER A 142 -5.11 6.27 10.55
CA SER A 142 -4.81 4.88 10.21
C SER A 142 -5.99 4.01 10.65
N VAL A 143 -6.63 3.32 9.71
CA VAL A 143 -7.82 2.51 10.00
C VAL A 143 -7.63 1.08 9.52
N PRO A 144 -7.61 0.09 10.43
CA PRO A 144 -7.62 -1.31 10.03
C PRO A 144 -8.98 -1.69 9.45
N CYS A 145 -8.96 -2.47 8.38
CA CYS A 145 -10.15 -2.95 7.69
C CYS A 145 -10.12 -4.47 7.54
N GLY A 146 -11.27 -5.10 7.76
CA GLY A 146 -11.46 -6.51 7.42
C GLY A 146 -11.61 -6.69 5.90
N PHE A 147 -11.08 -7.76 5.34
CA PHE A 147 -11.33 -8.13 3.94
C PHE A 147 -12.68 -8.85 3.84
N LEU A 148 -13.60 -8.34 3.01
CA LEU A 148 -14.93 -8.94 2.82
C LEU A 148 -15.00 -9.83 1.58
N GLY A 149 -14.35 -9.41 0.49
CA GLY A 149 -14.38 -10.15 -0.75
C GLY A 149 -13.78 -9.37 -1.91
N ARG A 150 -13.63 -10.07 -3.03
CA ARG A 150 -13.01 -9.53 -4.25
C ARG A 150 -13.77 -9.98 -5.49
N SER A 151 -13.93 -9.04 -6.42
CA SER A 151 -14.50 -9.29 -7.75
C SER A 151 -13.65 -8.60 -8.82
N GLY A 152 -12.69 -9.33 -9.38
CA GLY A 152 -11.72 -8.79 -10.34
C GLY A 152 -10.73 -7.83 -9.67
N ALA A 153 -10.74 -6.56 -10.06
CA ALA A 153 -9.93 -5.50 -9.44
C ALA A 153 -10.67 -4.70 -8.35
N LEU A 154 -11.95 -5.01 -8.09
CA LEU A 154 -12.70 -4.45 -6.96
C LEU A 154 -12.49 -5.31 -5.72
N VAL A 155 -12.22 -4.67 -4.59
CA VAL A 155 -12.19 -5.32 -3.27
C VAL A 155 -13.09 -4.57 -2.31
N GLU A 156 -13.89 -5.32 -1.55
CA GLU A 156 -14.75 -4.80 -0.49
C GLU A 156 -14.13 -5.05 0.88
N LEU A 157 -14.24 -4.04 1.74
CA LEU A 157 -13.59 -3.97 3.03
C LEU A 157 -14.61 -3.61 4.12
N SER A 158 -14.39 -4.13 5.33
CA SER A 158 -15.19 -3.82 6.52
C SER A 158 -14.46 -2.81 7.39
N CYS A 159 -14.80 -1.54 7.22
CA CYS A 159 -14.37 -0.42 8.05
C CYS A 159 -15.17 0.85 7.71
N ALA A 160 -15.18 1.81 8.64
CA ALA A 160 -15.71 3.13 8.37
C ALA A 160 -14.65 4.01 7.69
N VAL A 161 -15.06 4.75 6.67
CA VAL A 161 -14.20 5.73 5.97
C VAL A 161 -14.88 7.08 5.97
N ASN A 162 -14.13 8.18 5.97
CA ASN A 162 -14.68 9.54 6.00
C ASN A 162 -14.77 10.18 4.61
N LEU A 163 -15.54 11.26 4.50
CA LEU A 163 -15.49 12.10 3.29
C LEU A 163 -14.07 12.67 3.12
N GLY A 164 -13.62 12.77 1.87
CA GLY A 164 -12.26 13.21 1.53
C GLY A 164 -11.19 12.13 1.61
N TRP A 165 -11.54 10.90 2.03
CA TRP A 165 -10.59 9.79 2.06
C TRP A 165 -10.37 9.12 0.71
N SER A 166 -11.21 9.41 -0.28
CA SER A 166 -11.04 8.97 -1.66
C SER A 166 -9.59 9.13 -2.13
N GLY A 167 -9.02 8.12 -2.78
CA GLY A 167 -7.64 8.11 -3.22
C GLY A 167 -6.61 7.75 -2.15
N ALA A 168 -7.03 7.50 -0.90
CA ALA A 168 -6.14 7.08 0.17
C ALA A 168 -5.45 5.74 -0.17
N PRO A 169 -4.13 5.60 0.10
CA PRO A 169 -3.45 4.33 -0.02
C PRO A 169 -4.00 3.31 0.97
N ILE A 170 -4.21 2.11 0.45
CA ILE A 170 -4.54 0.93 1.24
C ILE A 170 -3.35 0.00 1.24
N VAL A 171 -2.89 -0.37 2.43
CA VAL A 171 -1.63 -1.07 2.63
C VAL A 171 -1.83 -2.41 3.30
N GLN A 172 -0.93 -3.34 2.99
CA GLN A 172 -0.82 -4.62 3.64
C GLN A 172 0.65 -4.96 3.81
N ASN A 173 1.08 -5.25 5.05
CA ASN A 173 2.48 -5.52 5.38
C ASN A 173 3.45 -4.43 4.88
N GLY A 174 3.00 -3.16 4.88
CA GLY A 174 3.78 -2.02 4.43
C GLY A 174 3.84 -1.82 2.90
N ALA A 175 3.18 -2.68 2.11
CA ALA A 175 3.09 -2.51 0.66
C ALA A 175 1.75 -1.90 0.24
N LEU A 176 1.75 -1.09 -0.81
CA LEU A 176 0.53 -0.54 -1.42
C LEU A 176 -0.22 -1.64 -2.18
N VAL A 177 -1.44 -1.96 -1.74
CA VAL A 177 -2.27 -3.02 -2.34
C VAL A 177 -3.52 -2.48 -3.03
N GLY A 178 -3.93 -1.25 -2.73
CA GLY A 178 -5.06 -0.62 -3.38
C GLY A 178 -5.17 0.87 -3.13
N ILE A 179 -6.11 1.48 -3.82
CA ILE A 179 -6.52 2.87 -3.67
C ILE A 179 -7.98 2.88 -3.23
N LEU A 180 -8.28 3.61 -2.16
CA LEU A 180 -9.66 3.76 -1.69
C LEU A 180 -10.48 4.49 -2.75
N SER A 181 -11.57 3.88 -3.20
CA SER A 181 -12.48 4.48 -4.17
C SER A 181 -13.67 5.13 -3.45
N ALA A 182 -14.53 4.34 -2.81
CA ALA A 182 -15.81 4.82 -2.30
C ALA A 182 -16.29 4.09 -1.03
N ARG A 183 -17.35 4.62 -0.42
CA ARG A 183 -18.19 3.90 0.56
C ARG A 183 -19.10 2.93 -0.21
N GLY A 184 -19.29 1.71 0.30
CA GLY A 184 -20.11 0.68 -0.35
C GLY A 184 -21.51 1.19 -0.71
N GLN A 185 -22.05 0.72 -1.84
CA GLN A 185 -23.41 1.07 -2.26
C GLN A 185 -24.43 0.61 -1.20
N GLY A 186 -25.42 1.47 -0.90
CA GLY A 186 -26.54 1.15 -0.01
C GLY A 186 -26.53 1.80 1.38
N GLN A 187 -25.68 2.81 1.63
CA GLN A 187 -25.52 3.42 2.96
C GLN A 187 -25.23 2.42 4.08
N THR A 188 -24.63 1.27 3.76
CA THR A 188 -24.16 0.33 4.76
C THR A 188 -22.93 0.93 5.42
N SER A 189 -23.18 1.62 6.55
CA SER A 189 -22.12 2.08 7.45
C SER A 189 -21.14 0.93 7.69
N GLY A 190 -19.87 1.15 7.38
CA GLY A 190 -18.82 0.17 7.61
C GLY A 190 -18.42 -0.70 6.40
N VAL A 191 -18.90 -0.43 5.19
CA VAL A 191 -18.32 -1.02 3.95
C VAL A 191 -17.55 0.03 3.17
N ALA A 192 -16.31 -0.29 2.81
CA ALA A 192 -15.45 0.50 1.94
C ALA A 192 -15.08 -0.31 0.70
N GLN A 193 -14.84 0.37 -0.42
CA GLN A 193 -14.46 -0.23 -1.70
C GLN A 193 -13.13 0.33 -2.17
N MET A 194 -12.27 -0.55 -2.66
CA MET A 194 -10.99 -0.17 -3.23
C MET A 194 -10.77 -0.76 -4.62
N SER A 195 -10.04 -0.01 -5.42
CA SER A 195 -9.42 -0.48 -6.65
C SER A 195 -8.07 -1.13 -6.32
N ASP A 196 -7.81 -2.30 -6.90
CA ASP A 196 -6.54 -3.02 -6.75
C ASP A 196 -5.38 -2.20 -7.38
N ALA A 197 -4.28 -2.03 -6.63
CA ALA A 197 -3.14 -1.23 -7.06
C ALA A 197 -2.44 -1.79 -8.32
N THR A 198 -2.64 -3.06 -8.67
CA THR A 198 -2.16 -3.62 -9.94
C THR A 198 -2.81 -2.99 -11.17
N GLY A 199 -3.94 -2.29 -11.02
CA GLY A 199 -4.49 -1.46 -12.10
C GLY A 199 -3.56 -0.31 -12.48
N LEU A 200 -2.74 0.20 -11.55
CA LEU A 200 -1.83 1.32 -11.77
C LEU A 200 -0.64 0.97 -12.66
N SER A 201 -0.29 -0.30 -12.88
CA SER A 201 0.84 -0.63 -13.76
C SER A 201 0.52 -0.53 -15.25
N ASN A 202 -0.76 -0.41 -15.63
CA ASN A 202 -1.22 -0.75 -16.97
C ASN A 202 -1.76 0.41 -17.81
N PHE A 203 -1.51 1.67 -17.39
CA PHE A 203 -1.92 2.86 -18.14
C PHE A 203 -1.04 4.08 -17.82
#